data_AF-A0A179BNV2-F1
#
_entry.id   AF-A0A179BNV2-F1
#
_cell.length_a   1.000
_cell.length_b   1.000
_cell.length_c   1.000
_cell.angle_alpha   90.00
_cell.angle_beta   90.00
_cell.angle_gamma   90.00
#
_symmetry.space_group_name_H-M   'P 1'
#
loop_
_entity.id
_entity.type
_entity.pdbx_description
1 polymer ?
#
loop_
_entity_poly.entity_id
_entity_poly.type
_entity_poly.pdbx_seq_one_letter_code
_entity_poly.pdbx_strand_id
1 'polypeptide(L)' 'MFNYKIAADLLAKRISHVSHAVSVYILVHDLFMNSMDNIAAAAGAWIVMQGFSFLLKSWSDSLPGP' A
#
# COMPACT_ATOMS: atom_id res chain seq x y z
N MET A 1 -13.47 21.08 -12.48
CA MET A 1 -12.09 21.06 -11.94
C MET A 1 -11.79 19.65 -11.46
N PHE A 2 -10.58 19.15 -11.68
CA PHE A 2 -10.16 17.84 -11.18
C PHE A 2 -10.01 17.90 -9.66
N ASN A 3 -10.66 17.00 -8.92
CA ASN A 3 -10.61 16.99 -7.46
C ASN A 3 -9.42 16.14 -6.98
N TYR A 4 -8.26 16.79 -6.86
CA TYR A 4 -7.01 16.16 -6.46
C TYR A 4 -7.07 15.48 -5.10
N LYS A 5 -7.85 16.03 -4.15
CA LYS A 5 -8.04 15.46 -2.81
C LYS A 5 -8.73 14.08 -2.88
N ILE A 6 -9.82 13.98 -3.63
CA ILE A 6 -10.54 12.72 -3.82
C ILE A 6 -9.67 11.70 -4.57
N ALA A 7 -8.95 12.12 -5.61
CA ALA A 7 -8.06 11.24 -6.36
C ALA A 7 -6.94 10.68 -5.48
N ALA A 8 -6.33 11.52 -4.64
CA ALA A 8 -5.29 11.10 -3.70
C ALA A 8 -5.83 10.14 -2.63
N ASP A 9 -6.99 10.43 -2.04
CA ASP A 9 -7.62 9.55 -1.06
C ASP A 9 -7.95 8.17 -1.65
N LEU A 10 -8.46 8.13 -2.88
CA LEU A 10 -8.75 6.87 -3.58
C LEU A 10 -7.46 6.11 -3.90
N LEU A 11 -6.41 6.80 -4.31
CA LEU A 11 -5.12 6.19 -4.60
C LEU A 11 -4.47 5.63 -3.34
N ALA A 12 -4.46 6.37 -2.22
CA ALA A 12 -3.96 5.90 -0.94
C ALA A 12 -4.65 4.59 -0.52
N LYS A 13 -5.98 4.57 -0.55
CA LYS A 13 -6.77 3.36 -0.24
C LYS A 13 -6.43 2.18 -1.16
N ARG A 14 -6.28 2.42 -2.46
CA ARG A 14 -5.91 1.37 -3.43
C ARG A 14 -4.51 0.82 -3.19
N ILE A 15 -3.52 1.69 -2.92
CA ILE A 15 -2.15 1.28 -2.60
C ILE A 15 -2.13 0.38 -1.38
N SER A 16 -2.82 0.76 -0.30
CA SER A 16 -2.89 -0.04 0.93
C SER A 16 -3.56 -1.40 0.70
N HIS A 17 -4.65 -1.44 -0.07
CA HIS A 17 -5.39 -2.67 -0.32
C HIS A 17 -4.63 -3.63 -1.24
N VAL A 18 -4.04 -3.12 -2.32
CA VAL A 18 -3.25 -3.90 -3.27
C VAL A 18 -1.97 -4.43 -2.61
N SER A 19 -1.26 -3.60 -1.85
CA SER A 19 -0.04 -4.04 -1.17
C SER A 19 -0.33 -5.15 -0.16
N HIS A 20 -1.44 -5.07 0.57
CA HIS A 20 -1.87 -6.13 1.49
C HIS A 20 -2.17 -7.43 0.73
N ALA A 21 -2.98 -7.37 -0.33
CA ALA A 21 -3.33 -8.55 -1.12
C ALA A 21 -2.08 -9.24 -1.75
N VAL A 22 -1.15 -8.45 -2.28
CA VAL A 22 0.11 -8.96 -2.85
C VAL A 22 0.99 -9.59 -1.78
N SER A 23 1.08 -8.97 -0.60
CA SER A 23 1.90 -9.50 0.50
C SER A 23 1.34 -10.81 1.04
N VAL A 24 0.01 -10.92 1.16
CA VAL A 24 -0.67 -12.17 1.53
C VAL A 24 -0.46 -13.24 0.47
N TYR A 25 -0.55 -12.89 -0.82
CA TYR A 25 -0.28 -13.83 -1.90
C TYR A 25 1.14 -14.40 -1.84
N ILE A 26 2.16 -13.54 -1.67
CA ILE A 26 3.56 -13.97 -1.55
C ILE A 26 3.77 -14.83 -0.31
N LEU A 27 3.22 -14.41 0.84
CA LEU A 27 3.29 -15.18 2.08
C LEU A 27 2.73 -16.59 1.88
N VAL A 28 1.53 -16.70 1.30
CA VAL A 28 0.88 -17.99 1.06
C VAL A 28 1.70 -18.82 0.08
N HIS A 29 2.10 -18.26 -1.06
CA HIS A 29 2.90 -18.96 -2.07
C HIS A 29 4.22 -19.51 -1.49
N ASP A 30 4.95 -18.69 -0.74
CA ASP A 30 6.29 -19.04 -0.26
C ASP A 30 6.31 -19.88 1.01
N LEU A 31 5.22 -19.86 1.80
CA LEU A 31 4.99 -20.87 2.83
C LEU A 31 4.92 -22.27 2.23
N PHE A 32 4.33 -22.45 1.04
CA PHE A 32 4.30 -23.74 0.34
C PHE A 32 5.64 -24.09 -0.34
N MET A 33 6.47 -23.10 -0.66
CA MET A 33 7.78 -23.28 -1.29
C MET A 33 8.96 -23.32 -0.29
N ASN A 34 8.72 -23.15 1.01
CA ASN A 34 9.74 -23.06 2.08
C ASN A 34 10.83 -22.00 1.82
N SER A 35 10.49 -20.89 1.16
CA SER A 35 11.44 -19.81 0.85
C SER A 35 11.24 -18.61 1.78
N MET A 36 12.06 -18.50 2.84
CA MET A 36 11.87 -17.46 3.86
C MET A 36 12.37 -16.06 3.44
N ASP A 37 13.31 -15.97 2.49
CA ASP A 37 13.91 -14.70 2.06
C ASP A 37 12.89 -13.79 1.36
N ASN A 38 12.03 -14.39 0.53
CA ASN A 38 10.98 -13.68 -0.18
C ASN A 38 9.87 -13.18 0.75
N ILE A 39 9.59 -13.91 1.85
CA ILE A 39 8.62 -13.49 2.88
C ILE A 39 9.11 -12.21 3.57
N ALA A 40 10.39 -12.16 3.95
CA ALA A 40 10.98 -10.97 4.54
C ALA A 40 10.97 -9.78 3.57
N ALA A 41 11.29 -10.01 2.29
CA ALA A 41 11.22 -8.98 1.25
C ALA A 41 9.79 -8.47 1.03
N ALA A 42 8.80 -9.36 1.01
CA ALA A 42 7.39 -9.01 0.89
C ALA A 42 6.89 -8.19 2.09
N ALA A 43 7.27 -8.58 3.31
CA ALA A 43 6.93 -7.82 4.52
C ALA A 43 7.56 -6.41 4.50
N GLY A 44 8.82 -6.29 4.07
CA GLY A 44 9.48 -5.00 3.88
C GLY A 44 8.79 -4.12 2.84
N ALA A 45 8.46 -4.70 1.68
CA ALA A 45 7.72 -4.01 0.63
C ALA A 45 6.33 -3.57 1.12
N TRP A 46 5.63 -4.39 1.90
CA TRP A 46 4.34 -4.05 2.49
C TRP A 46 4.44 -2.80 3.38
N ILE A 47 5.41 -2.76 4.29
CA ILE A 47 5.64 -1.62 5.20
C ILE A 47 5.89 -0.34 4.39
N VAL A 48 6.74 -0.41 3.38
CA VAL A 48 7.05 0.74 2.51
C VAL A 48 5.78 1.24 1.81
N MET A 49 4.97 0.34 1.27
CA MET A 49 3.72 0.69 0.61
C MET A 49 2.68 1.29 1.57
N GLN A 50 2.62 0.83 2.82
CA GLN A 50 1.77 1.46 3.84
C GLN A 50 2.28 2.86 4.21
N GLY A 51 3.60 3.05 4.29
CA GLY A 51 4.22 4.37 4.46
C GLY A 51 3.84 5.34 3.33
N PHE A 52 3.90 4.89 2.08
CA PHE A 52 3.43 5.67 0.94
C PHE A 52 1.94 6.01 1.00
N SER A 53 1.09 5.03 1.35
CA SER A 53 -0.35 5.29 1.54
C SER A 53 -0.59 6.35 2.62
N PHE A 54 0.15 6.30 3.73
CA PHE A 54 0.04 7.27 4.82
C PHE A 54 0.48 8.68 4.36
N LEU A 55 1.63 8.79 3.71
CA LEU A 55 2.14 10.07 3.18
C LEU A 55 1.16 10.69 2.18
N LEU A 56 0.61 9.86 1.29
CA LEU A 56 -0.33 10.32 0.27
C LEU A 56 -1.65 10.78 0.89
N LYS A 57 -2.08 10.11 1.98
CA LYS A 57 -3.25 10.53 2.77
C LYS A 57 -2.98 11.81 3.55
N SER A 58 -1.84 11.94 4.22
CA SER A 58 -1.50 13.16 4.97
C SER A 58 -1.35 14.37 4.04
N TRP A 59 -0.80 14.16 2.85
CA TRP A 59 -0.74 15.18 1.80
C TRP A 59 -2.14 15.56 1.30
N SER A 60 -3.01 14.58 1.06
CA SER A 60 -4.40 14.82 0.68
C SER A 60 -5.17 15.63 1.74
N ASP A 61 -4.94 15.34 3.02
CA ASP A 61 -5.61 16.03 4.13
C ASP A 61 -5.21 17.50 4.25
N SER A 62 -3.99 17.87 3.79
CA SER A 62 -3.52 19.27 3.76
C SER A 62 -4.07 20.07 2.57
N LEU A 63 -4.70 19.42 1.58
CA LEU A 63 -5.34 20.12 0.47
C LEU A 63 -6.65 20.79 0.93
N PRO A 64 -6.96 22.00 0.42
CA PRO A 64 -8.22 22.67 0.70
C PRO A 64 -9.39 21.75 0.35
N GLY A 65 -10.43 21.79 1.19
CA GLY A 65 -11.64 21.00 0.96
C GLY A 65 -12.30 21.35 -0.39
N PRO A 66 -13.06 20.41 -0.97
CA PRO A 66 -13.92 20.73 -2.11
C PRO A 66 -14.92 21.83 -1.77
#